data_AF-A0A7S2PTI3-F1
#
_entry.id   AF-A0A7S2PTI3-F1
#
_cell.length_a   1.000
_cell.length_b   1.000
_cell.length_c   1.000
_cell.angle_alpha   90.00
_cell.angle_beta   90.00
_cell.angle_gamma   90.00
#
_symmetry.space_group_name_H-M   'P 1'
#
loop_
_entity.id
_entity.type
_entity.pdbx_description
1 polymer ?
#
loop_
_entity_poly.entity_id
_entity_poly.type
_entity_poly.pdbx_seq_one_letter_code
_entity_poly.pdbx_strand_id
1 'polypeptide(L)'
;EVDEYGMRIIASPWSPPSWMKAPTSDDVEGALHAELMTGSALPVCLRDGVGEDSKYAASWALFFDKFITAYANHGVKFYGVTVQNEPEFPAPWDACAYDVSHE
;
A
#
# COMPACT_ATOMS: atom_id res chain seq x y z
N GLU A 1 -11.61 -12.35 -16.56
CA GLU A 1 -11.54 -13.69 -17.17
C GLU A 1 -10.51 -14.51 -16.42
N VAL A 2 -10.80 -15.80 -16.20
CA VAL A 2 -9.90 -16.78 -15.59
C VAL A 2 -8.90 -17.26 -16.64
N ASP A 3 -7.69 -17.65 -16.26
CA ASP A 3 -6.74 -18.23 -17.23
C ASP A 3 -7.23 -19.57 -17.78
N GLU A 4 -6.50 -20.14 -18.74
CA GLU A 4 -6.85 -21.42 -19.41
C GLU A 4 -7.16 -22.56 -18.43
N TYR A 5 -6.58 -22.51 -17.23
CA TYR A 5 -6.69 -23.54 -16.20
C TYR A 5 -7.62 -23.14 -15.04
N GLY A 6 -8.23 -21.95 -15.09
CA GLY A 6 -9.15 -21.46 -14.07
C GLY A 6 -8.48 -20.92 -12.80
N MET A 7 -7.17 -20.65 -12.82
CA MET A 7 -6.46 -20.07 -11.66
C MET A 7 -6.83 -18.60 -11.47
N ARG A 8 -7.02 -18.20 -10.20
CA ARG A 8 -7.29 -16.83 -9.79
C ARG A 8 -6.18 -16.34 -8.89
N ILE A 9 -5.63 -15.17 -9.20
CA ILE A 9 -4.54 -14.56 -8.44
C ILE A 9 -5.07 -13.32 -7.73
N ILE A 10 -4.86 -13.22 -6.43
CA ILE A 10 -5.11 -12.00 -5.66
C ILE A 10 -3.76 -11.44 -5.21
N ALA A 11 -3.61 -10.11 -5.23
CA ALA A 11 -2.43 -9.44 -4.69
C ALA A 11 -2.82 -8.46 -3.57
N SER A 12 -1.96 -8.32 -2.57
CA SER A 12 -2.10 -7.35 -1.49
C SER A 12 -0.72 -6.77 -1.21
N PRO A 13 -0.54 -5.44 -1.16
CA PRO A 13 0.72 -4.87 -0.73
C PRO A 13 0.85 -4.93 0.80
N TRP A 14 2.08 -5.05 1.29
CA TRP A 14 2.39 -4.95 2.71
C TRP A 14 2.68 -3.50 3.13
N SER A 15 3.32 -2.74 2.25
CA SER A 15 3.61 -1.32 2.50
C SER A 15 3.71 -0.57 1.17
N PRO A 16 3.37 0.73 1.14
CA PRO A 16 3.86 1.61 0.10
C PRO A 16 5.37 1.87 0.27
N PRO A 17 6.06 2.36 -0.78
CA PRO A 17 7.45 2.77 -0.69
C PRO A 17 7.69 3.78 0.44
N SER A 18 8.88 3.73 1.04
CA SER A 18 9.26 4.53 2.21
C SER A 18 8.96 6.03 2.08
N TRP A 19 9.22 6.60 0.91
CA TRP A 19 9.00 8.03 0.65
C TRP A 19 7.53 8.45 0.62
N MET A 20 6.59 7.50 0.49
CA MET A 20 5.14 7.76 0.58
C MET A 20 4.64 7.70 2.03
N LYS A 21 5.37 7.06 2.95
CA LYS A 21 4.91 6.87 4.34
C LYS A 21 5.09 8.13 5.18
N ALA A 22 4.05 8.46 5.95
CA ALA A 22 4.03 9.56 6.89
C ALA A 22 4.93 9.23 8.10
N PRO A 23 5.77 10.19 8.54
CA PRO A 23 6.50 10.05 9.80
C PRO A 23 5.55 10.12 11.01
N THR A 24 6.03 9.70 12.19
CA THR A 24 5.31 9.83 13.46
C THR A 24 6.10 10.69 14.43
N SER A 25 5.42 11.39 15.34
CA SER A 25 6.08 12.23 16.36
C SER A 25 6.85 11.43 17.41
N ASP A 26 6.47 10.18 17.63
CA ASP A 26 7.12 9.27 18.58
C ASP A 26 8.38 8.62 17.99
N ASP A 27 8.62 8.81 16.69
CA ASP A 27 9.78 8.33 15.92
C ASP A 27 10.59 9.53 15.39
N VAL A 28 10.98 10.38 16.34
CA VAL A 28 11.53 11.73 16.13
C VAL A 28 12.90 11.74 15.43
N GLU A 29 13.63 10.63 15.45
CA GLU A 29 14.91 10.51 14.73
C GLU A 29 14.68 9.93 13.34
N GLY A 30 14.20 10.77 12.42
CA GLY A 30 14.16 10.46 10.98
C GLY A 30 12.99 9.58 10.51
N ALA A 31 12.02 9.26 11.37
CA ALA A 31 10.92 8.35 11.05
C ALA A 31 11.42 7.04 10.44
N LEU A 32 12.24 6.33 11.22
CA LEU A 32 12.88 5.07 10.82
C LEU A 32 11.86 4.06 10.31
N HIS A 33 10.65 4.01 10.89
CA HIS A 33 9.60 3.12 10.40
C HIS A 33 9.18 3.47 8.95
N ALA A 34 9.10 4.76 8.62
CA ALA A 34 8.81 5.20 7.27
C ALA A 34 9.96 4.85 6.31
N GLU A 35 11.22 5.11 6.69
CA GLU A 35 12.40 4.75 5.91
C GLU A 35 12.51 3.25 5.64
N LEU A 36 12.26 2.44 6.67
CA LEU A 36 12.34 0.98 6.63
C LEU A 36 11.06 0.31 6.13
N MET A 37 10.02 1.08 5.78
CA MET A 37 8.69 0.61 5.40
C MET A 37 7.96 -0.18 6.51
N THR A 38 8.47 -0.18 7.74
CA THR A 38 7.87 -0.86 8.89
C THR A 38 6.93 0.04 9.68
N GLY A 39 6.15 -0.52 10.60
CA GLY A 39 5.20 0.22 11.42
C GLY A 39 4.21 1.03 10.59
N SER A 40 3.53 2.00 11.22
CA SER A 40 2.69 2.95 10.49
C SER A 40 2.33 4.15 11.34
N ALA A 41 2.18 5.31 10.70
CA ALA A 41 1.35 6.38 11.22
C ALA A 41 -0.13 5.96 11.25
N LEU A 42 -0.90 6.57 12.15
CA LEU A 42 -2.36 6.45 12.27
C LEU A 42 -3.01 7.83 12.14
N PRO A 43 -4.25 7.93 11.62
CA PRO A 43 -5.09 6.83 11.15
C PRO A 43 -4.68 6.25 9.78
N VAL A 44 -3.75 6.89 9.07
CA VAL A 44 -3.37 6.53 7.70
C VAL A 44 -1.86 6.57 7.55
N CYS A 45 -1.29 5.58 6.88
CA CYS A 45 0.15 5.47 6.69
C CYS A 45 0.71 6.45 5.66
N LEU A 46 -0.09 6.89 4.68
CA LEU A 46 0.35 7.76 3.59
C LEU A 46 0.53 9.21 4.06
N ARG A 47 1.60 9.85 3.57
CA ARG A 47 1.78 11.30 3.68
C ARG A 47 0.58 12.02 3.07
N ASP A 48 0.21 13.14 3.66
CA ASP A 48 -0.92 13.97 3.24
C ASP A 48 -2.29 13.23 3.25
N GLY A 49 -2.37 12.03 3.85
CA GLY A 49 -3.60 11.24 3.97
C GLY A 49 -4.09 10.65 2.64
N VAL A 50 -5.38 10.28 2.60
CA VAL A 50 -6.07 9.66 1.45
C VAL A 50 -7.13 10.56 0.80
N GLY A 51 -7.15 11.87 1.14
CA GLY A 51 -8.10 12.81 0.55
C GLY A 51 -7.88 13.03 -0.95
N GLU A 52 -8.86 13.63 -1.62
CA GLU A 52 -8.83 13.88 -3.08
C GLU A 52 -7.60 14.68 -3.54
N ASP A 53 -7.09 15.59 -2.70
CA ASP A 53 -5.91 16.41 -2.98
C ASP A 53 -4.57 15.72 -2.61
N SER A 54 -4.60 14.49 -2.08
CA SER A 54 -3.39 13.78 -1.68
C SER A 54 -2.61 13.27 -2.89
N LYS A 55 -1.48 13.92 -3.17
CA LYS A 55 -0.53 13.50 -4.20
C LYS A 55 0.04 12.09 -3.95
N TYR A 56 0.10 11.66 -2.69
CA TYR A 56 0.64 10.34 -2.33
C TYR A 56 -0.40 9.25 -2.54
N ALA A 57 -1.67 9.50 -2.20
CA ALA A 57 -2.77 8.60 -2.56
C ALA A 57 -2.91 8.46 -4.08
N ALA A 58 -2.84 9.57 -4.83
CA ALA A 58 -2.83 9.55 -6.29
C ALA A 58 -1.64 8.77 -6.86
N SER A 59 -0.44 8.96 -6.28
CA SER A 59 0.76 8.21 -6.68
C SER A 59 0.65 6.72 -6.34
N TRP A 60 -0.01 6.38 -5.23
CA TRP A 60 -0.24 5.01 -4.81
C TRP A 60 -1.24 4.29 -5.73
N ALA A 61 -2.33 4.96 -6.11
CA ALA A 61 -3.26 4.45 -7.12
C ALA A 61 -2.56 4.22 -8.48
N LEU A 62 -1.71 5.16 -8.91
CA LEU A 62 -0.90 5.00 -10.12
C LEU A 62 0.09 3.84 -10.02
N PHE A 63 0.64 3.56 -8.83
CA PHE A 63 1.49 2.40 -8.59
C PHE A 63 0.72 1.09 -8.82
N PHE A 64 -0.51 0.97 -8.29
CA PHE A 64 -1.37 -0.19 -8.55
C PHE A 64 -1.66 -0.38 -10.04
N ASP A 65 -2.03 0.69 -10.75
CA ASP A 65 -2.26 0.64 -12.20
C ASP A 65 -1.03 0.11 -12.96
N LYS A 66 0.15 0.65 -12.65
CA LYS A 66 1.41 0.21 -13.25
C LYS A 66 1.77 -1.23 -12.88
N PHE A 67 1.56 -1.64 -11.63
CA PHE A 67 1.82 -3.01 -11.18
C PHE A 67 0.92 -4.01 -11.91
N ILE A 68 -0.38 -3.77 -11.94
CA ILE A 68 -1.36 -4.63 -12.62
C ILE A 68 -1.07 -4.68 -14.12
N THR A 69 -0.83 -3.52 -14.75
CA THR A 69 -0.52 -3.43 -16.19
C THR A 69 0.78 -4.15 -16.55
N ALA A 70 1.84 -4.00 -15.74
CA ALA A 70 3.10 -4.68 -15.98
C ALA A 70 2.92 -6.21 -15.96
N TYR A 71 2.24 -6.75 -14.95
CA TYR A 71 1.96 -8.19 -14.88
C TYR A 71 1.07 -8.67 -16.02
N ALA A 72 0.05 -7.88 -16.41
CA ALA A 72 -0.80 -8.20 -17.54
C ALA A 72 -0.01 -8.29 -18.86
N ASN A 73 0.97 -7.41 -19.07
CA ASN A 73 1.88 -7.46 -20.23
C ASN A 73 2.78 -8.70 -20.24
N HIS A 74 2.97 -9.35 -19.09
CA HIS A 74 3.65 -10.64 -18.96
C HIS A 74 2.68 -11.84 -18.93
N GLY A 75 1.41 -11.63 -19.28
CA GLY A 75 0.40 -12.70 -19.33
C GLY A 75 -0.18 -13.10 -17.98
N VAL A 76 0.14 -12.38 -16.90
CA VAL A 76 -0.37 -12.65 -15.55
C VAL A 76 -1.52 -11.69 -15.25
N LYS A 77 -2.74 -12.24 -15.13
CA LYS A 77 -3.94 -11.46 -14.83
C LYS A 77 -4.34 -11.61 -13.37
N PHE A 78 -4.44 -10.50 -12.64
CA PHE A 78 -5.01 -10.52 -11.29
C PHE A 78 -6.53 -10.61 -11.34
N TYR A 79 -7.10 -11.48 -10.51
CA TYR A 79 -8.53 -11.58 -10.25
C TYR A 79 -9.00 -10.47 -9.31
N GLY A 80 -8.16 -10.09 -8.36
CA GLY A 80 -8.46 -9.02 -7.42
C GLY A 80 -7.21 -8.47 -6.75
N VAL A 81 -7.36 -7.31 -6.14
CA VAL A 81 -6.37 -6.73 -5.26
C VAL A 81 -7.06 -6.18 -4.02
N THR A 82 -6.35 -6.14 -2.90
CA THR A 82 -6.73 -5.34 -1.73
C THR A 82 -5.86 -4.09 -1.70
N VAL A 83 -6.35 -3.03 -1.05
CA VAL A 83 -5.59 -1.77 -0.89
C VAL A 83 -4.37 -1.97 0.00
N GLN A 84 -4.51 -2.84 1.02
CA GLN A 84 -3.51 -3.05 2.05
C GLN A 84 -3.63 -4.44 2.69
N ASN A 85 -2.50 -5.05 3.03
CA ASN A 85 -2.45 -6.25 3.87
C ASN A 85 -2.54 -5.85 5.35
N GLU A 86 -3.40 -6.52 6.12
CA GLU A 86 -3.55 -6.32 7.57
C GLU A 86 -3.58 -4.82 7.99
N PRO A 87 -4.55 -4.04 7.48
CA PRO A 87 -4.60 -2.58 7.61
C PRO A 87 -4.70 -2.07 9.05
N GLU A 88 -5.05 -2.91 10.01
CA GLU A 88 -5.12 -2.55 11.43
C GLU A 88 -3.84 -2.93 12.21
N PHE A 89 -2.82 -3.49 11.56
CA PHE A 89 -1.61 -4.00 12.22
C PHE A 89 -0.33 -3.28 11.77
N PRO A 90 0.19 -2.31 12.56
CA PRO A 90 1.47 -1.65 12.29
C PRO A 90 2.64 -2.57 12.66
N ALA A 91 2.87 -3.60 11.85
CA ALA A 91 3.86 -4.65 12.10
C ALA A 91 5.31 -4.13 12.10
N PRO A 92 6.27 -4.86 12.71
CA PRO A 92 7.70 -4.51 12.67
C PRO A 92 8.41 -4.87 11.35
N TRP A 93 7.68 -5.40 10.36
CA TRP A 93 8.10 -5.55 8.95
C TRP A 93 7.26 -4.64 8.06
N ASP A 94 7.37 -4.74 6.72
CA ASP A 94 6.58 -3.97 5.77
C ASP A 94 5.11 -3.89 6.18
N ALA A 95 4.66 -2.70 6.54
CA ALA A 95 3.33 -2.45 7.08
C ALA A 95 2.83 -1.06 6.68
N CYS A 96 1.52 -0.92 6.61
CA CYS A 96 0.85 0.35 6.42
C CYS A 96 -0.55 0.22 7.01
N ALA A 97 -0.89 1.11 7.93
CA ALA A 97 -2.17 1.09 8.59
C ALA A 97 -3.14 2.08 7.95
N TYR A 98 -4.41 1.66 7.88
CA TYR A 98 -5.57 2.48 7.58
C TYR A 98 -6.62 2.15 8.64
N ASP A 99 -7.28 3.16 9.21
CA ASP A 99 -8.51 2.90 9.93
C ASP A 99 -9.66 2.64 8.94
N VAL A 100 -10.73 2.00 9.42
CA VAL A 100 -11.89 1.59 8.60
C VAL A 100 -12.57 2.76 7.88
N SER A 101 -12.44 4.00 8.37
CA SER A 101 -13.01 5.19 7.72
C SER A 101 -12.11 5.79 6.64
N HIS A 102 -10.86 5.31 6.53
CA HIS A 102 -9.85 5.81 5.60
C HIS A 102 -9.25 4.70 4.72
N GLU A 103 -9.85 3.50 4.70
CA GLU A 103 -9.67 2.50 3.62
C GLU A 103 -10.44 2.92 2.35
#